data_AF-A0AA39MFD1-F1
#
_entry.id   AF-A0AA39MFD1-F1
#
_cell.length_a   1.000
_cell.length_b   1.000
_cell.length_c   1.000
_cell.angle_alpha   90.00
_cell.angle_beta   90.00
_cell.angle_gamma   90.00
#
_symmetry.space_group_name_H-M   'P 1'
#
loop_
_entity.id
_entity.type
_entity.pdbx_description
1 polymer ?
#
loop_
_entity_poly.entity_id
_entity_poly.type
_entity_poly.pdbx_seq_one_letter_code
_entity_poly.pdbx_strand_id
1 'polypeptide(L)'
;MNLQQPTSAVDTVEESDGLSEQPSYYDDEDKRISLYSRKEQEKRRKYERLPDVTLSSLTETGQDESTIPVLKQRSYTGKGFVPSALANTLCADLGVYGVLEELNNTLGTSYTLDSVLPVLDSYVAQNCDFGTAYASLRPYWSDIHTIEHKLCIREQEDREMRRNVLIHDRITSPNVRPRRVWDLYANRVVPYWVAGTYPWGISRAWVNEKDRVNVMTPINGYEWPVPIPKDASLDLIRIEMLNLGAKYAWLDVLCLRQEGGKSEHLRLDEWMLDVPTIGWVYATRATYAHHQLIRVVCYFNGLGRPLDLTLDDFKSDRCWFRRAWTLQEITPNPIIGGETVNDVMDKEVRRRFDEKLTSLREIRKLDMTLEILSEMRNRVSTKPLDRVAGLVYLVMTDSIPIYDAEQSEADAWEVLMDAMEPRNRAELLFYYPEPGNGKKSWRPSWQQVMMDKDIVFCSSRLSGKVYRTEGLDADWYPGYHIKSGDVRGLTEARMREASRRRASHQGRQQGTPYTKNCGRPCIPNTRWVVYTHRLRRQVFN
;
A
#
# COMPACT_ATOMS: atom_id res chain seq x y z
N MET A 1 2.57 -23.00 76.45
CA MET A 1 1.59 -23.07 77.57
C MET A 1 0.90 -21.71 77.63
N ASN A 2 -0.43 -21.70 77.75
CA ASN A 2 -1.32 -20.63 78.29
C ASN A 2 -0.62 -19.47 79.03
N LEU A 3 -1.07 -18.20 79.02
CA LEU A 3 -2.23 -17.45 78.44
C LEU A 3 -1.72 -15.97 78.25
N GLN A 4 -2.47 -14.88 77.97
CA GLN A 4 -3.91 -14.56 77.86
C GLN A 4 -4.11 -13.32 76.95
N GLN A 5 -5.36 -12.96 76.62
CA GLN A 5 -5.76 -11.59 76.24
C GLN A 5 -6.31 -10.83 77.47
N PRO A 6 -6.30 -9.49 77.47
CA PRO A 6 -7.56 -8.73 77.42
C PRO A 6 -7.42 -7.43 76.58
N THR A 7 -8.42 -6.63 76.19
CA THR A 7 -9.90 -6.67 76.26
C THR A 7 -10.48 -5.74 75.17
N SER A 8 -11.77 -5.87 74.87
CA SER A 8 -12.57 -4.99 74.00
C SER A 8 -12.75 -3.55 74.53
N ALA A 9 -12.88 -2.55 73.63
CA ALA A 9 -14.10 -1.71 73.53
C ALA A 9 -14.04 -0.62 72.43
N VAL A 10 -15.05 -0.67 71.54
CA VAL A 10 -15.84 0.46 70.97
C VAL A 10 -15.16 1.56 70.14
N ASP A 11 -15.69 1.72 68.91
CA ASP A 11 -15.43 2.83 67.99
C ASP A 11 -16.00 4.18 68.47
N THR A 12 -15.27 5.25 68.21
CA THR A 12 -15.85 6.54 67.77
C THR A 12 -14.91 7.19 66.76
N VAL A 13 -15.49 7.71 65.67
CA VAL A 13 -14.80 8.35 64.55
C VAL A 13 -14.50 9.81 64.89
N GLU A 14 -13.26 10.25 64.68
CA GLU A 14 -12.95 11.67 64.43
C GLU A 14 -12.01 11.79 63.22
N GLU A 15 -12.30 12.77 62.37
CA GLU A 15 -11.60 13.04 61.12
C GLU A 15 -10.22 13.66 61.38
N SER A 16 -9.25 13.35 60.52
CA SER A 16 -8.07 14.22 60.36
C SER A 16 -7.71 14.35 58.89
N ASP A 17 -7.71 15.58 58.39
CA ASP A 17 -7.42 15.93 57.00
C ASP A 17 -5.94 15.68 56.67
N GLY A 18 -5.66 14.47 56.18
CA GLY A 18 -4.41 14.15 55.51
C GLY A 18 -4.43 14.65 54.06
N LEU A 19 -4.09 15.92 53.83
CA LEU A 19 -3.86 16.48 52.49
C LEU A 19 -2.65 15.79 51.81
N SER A 20 -2.88 14.64 51.18
CA SER A 20 -1.93 14.03 50.26
C SER A 20 -2.11 14.63 48.85
N GLU A 21 -1.14 15.43 48.40
CA GLU A 21 -1.10 15.90 47.01
C GLU A 21 -0.92 14.72 46.06
N GLN A 22 -1.99 14.30 45.37
CA GLN A 22 -1.88 13.44 44.20
C GLN A 22 -1.52 14.30 42.97
N PRO A 23 -0.46 13.99 42.21
CA PRO A 23 -0.15 14.72 40.99
C PRO A 23 -1.30 14.61 39.98
N SER A 24 -1.82 15.75 39.53
CA SER A 24 -2.90 15.83 38.55
C SER A 24 -2.44 15.33 37.17
N TYR A 25 -2.76 14.08 36.86
CA TYR A 25 -2.44 13.44 35.56
C TYR A 25 -3.05 14.20 34.35
N TYR A 26 -4.04 15.07 34.60
CA TYR A 26 -4.72 15.91 33.61
C TYR A 26 -3.96 17.20 33.24
N ASP A 27 -3.11 17.72 34.11
CA ASP A 27 -2.38 18.99 33.89
C ASP A 27 -1.31 18.90 32.78
N ASP A 28 -0.79 17.70 32.54
CA ASP A 28 0.33 17.46 31.63
C ASP A 28 -0.13 17.25 30.18
N GLU A 29 -1.35 16.71 29.99
CA GLU A 29 -1.95 16.52 28.66
C GLU A 29 -2.39 17.85 28.03
N ASP A 30 -3.00 18.75 28.81
CA ASP A 30 -3.34 20.11 28.35
C ASP A 30 -2.08 20.95 28.02
N LYS A 31 -1.01 20.84 28.82
CA LYS A 31 0.29 21.45 28.51
C LYS A 31 0.87 20.90 27.19
N ARG A 32 0.74 19.59 26.96
CA ARG A 32 1.21 18.93 25.73
C ARG A 32 0.42 19.37 24.50
N ILE A 33 -0.91 19.48 24.59
CA ILE A 33 -1.81 19.97 23.54
C ILE A 33 -1.55 21.45 23.25
N SER A 34 -1.35 22.27 24.28
CA SER A 34 -0.98 23.68 24.18
C SER A 34 0.38 23.88 23.47
N LEU A 35 1.40 23.13 23.86
CA LEU A 35 2.74 23.16 23.23
C LEU A 35 2.71 22.68 21.78
N TYR A 36 1.91 21.67 21.45
CA TYR A 36 1.72 21.20 20.07
C TYR A 36 1.05 22.29 19.21
N SER A 37 -0.04 22.88 19.71
CA SER A 37 -0.78 23.94 19.04
C SER A 37 0.09 25.18 18.78
N ARG A 38 0.93 25.55 19.76
CA ARG A 38 1.88 26.66 19.63
C ARG A 38 2.94 26.41 18.56
N LYS A 39 3.53 25.20 18.52
CA LYS A 39 4.50 24.82 17.48
C LYS A 39 3.90 24.81 16.08
N GLU A 40 2.65 24.37 15.91
CA GLU A 40 1.95 24.45 14.62
C GLU A 40 1.61 25.89 14.21
N GLN A 41 1.23 26.76 15.14
CA GLN A 41 1.06 28.19 14.86
C GLN A 41 2.39 28.86 14.45
N GLU A 42 3.50 28.53 15.10
CA GLU A 42 4.83 29.04 14.76
C GLU A 42 5.30 28.57 13.37
N LYS A 43 5.06 27.29 13.01
CA LYS A 43 5.29 26.77 11.65
C LYS A 43 4.45 27.52 10.61
N ARG A 44 3.15 27.72 10.86
CA ARG A 44 2.26 28.48 9.96
C ARG A 44 2.76 29.92 9.76
N ARG A 45 3.08 30.63 10.84
CA ARG A 45 3.66 31.99 10.78
C ARG A 45 4.99 32.03 10.05
N LYS A 46 5.83 31.00 10.14
CA LYS A 46 7.07 30.91 9.34
C LYS A 46 6.76 30.68 7.86
N TYR A 47 5.81 29.81 7.54
CA TYR A 47 5.37 29.54 6.16
C TYR A 47 4.74 30.77 5.49
N GLU A 48 3.92 31.53 6.21
CA GLU A 48 3.29 32.76 5.73
C GLU A 48 4.30 33.82 5.26
N ARG A 49 5.48 33.87 5.90
CA ARG A 49 6.58 34.80 5.61
C ARG A 49 7.47 34.41 4.42
N LEU A 50 7.32 33.20 3.89
CA LEU A 50 8.09 32.76 2.71
C LEU A 50 7.64 33.54 1.46
N PRO A 51 8.54 33.79 0.50
CA PRO A 51 8.16 34.39 -0.77
C PRO A 51 7.25 33.45 -1.57
N ASP A 52 6.31 34.04 -2.31
CA ASP A 52 5.55 33.34 -3.33
C ASP A 52 6.41 33.19 -4.60
N VAL A 53 6.55 31.96 -5.07
CA VAL A 53 7.21 31.58 -6.32
C VAL A 53 6.13 30.99 -7.24
N THR A 54 6.31 31.12 -8.55
CA THR A 54 5.42 30.47 -9.54
C THR A 54 6.23 29.51 -10.40
N LEU A 55 5.75 28.27 -10.51
CA LEU A 55 6.12 27.36 -11.60
C LEU A 55 5.07 27.50 -12.71
N SER A 56 5.49 27.55 -13.97
CA SER A 56 4.60 27.30 -15.10
C SER A 56 5.17 26.25 -16.04
N SER A 57 4.28 25.62 -16.80
CA SER A 57 4.63 24.78 -17.94
C SER A 57 5.58 25.48 -18.92
N LEU A 58 5.46 26.81 -19.09
CA LEU A 58 6.36 27.59 -19.91
C LEU A 58 7.78 27.67 -19.33
N THR A 59 7.94 27.93 -18.03
CA THR A 59 9.27 28.00 -17.40
C THR A 59 9.91 26.64 -17.19
N GLU A 60 9.12 25.60 -16.92
CA GLU A 60 9.62 24.27 -16.59
C GLU A 60 9.79 23.36 -17.83
N THR A 61 9.03 23.58 -18.91
CA THR A 61 9.05 22.72 -20.11
C THR A 61 9.10 23.46 -21.46
N GLY A 62 9.01 24.80 -21.47
CA GLY A 62 8.93 25.60 -22.69
C GLY A 62 7.58 25.55 -23.42
N GLN A 63 6.57 24.88 -22.85
CA GLN A 63 5.23 24.76 -23.43
C GLN A 63 4.29 25.85 -22.90
N ASP A 64 3.49 26.46 -23.78
CA ASP A 64 2.54 27.51 -23.36
C ASP A 64 1.37 26.93 -22.54
N GLU A 65 1.00 27.61 -21.45
CA GLU A 65 -0.04 27.16 -20.51
C GLU A 65 -1.39 26.88 -21.19
N SER A 66 -1.75 27.60 -22.25
CA SER A 66 -3.00 27.37 -22.98
C SER A 66 -3.01 26.03 -23.74
N THR A 67 -1.83 25.52 -24.12
CA THR A 67 -1.67 24.25 -24.85
C THR A 67 -1.74 23.03 -23.94
N ILE A 68 -1.50 23.19 -22.64
CA ILE A 68 -1.57 22.09 -21.67
C ILE A 68 -3.04 21.74 -21.41
N PRO A 69 -3.48 20.50 -21.70
CA PRO A 69 -4.89 20.11 -21.57
C PRO A 69 -5.32 19.93 -20.11
N VAL A 70 -4.41 19.44 -19.25
CA VAL A 70 -4.67 19.23 -17.82
C VAL A 70 -4.54 20.55 -17.08
N LEU A 71 -5.63 21.01 -16.46
CA LEU A 71 -5.71 22.33 -15.84
C LEU A 71 -4.64 22.54 -14.75
N LYS A 72 -4.51 21.56 -13.86
CA LYS A 72 -3.59 21.62 -12.72
C LYS A 72 -2.11 21.46 -13.09
N GLN A 73 -1.78 21.20 -14.35
CA GLN A 73 -0.39 21.14 -14.84
C GLN A 73 0.11 22.47 -15.41
N ARG A 74 -0.77 23.46 -15.61
CA ARG A 74 -0.45 24.73 -16.29
C ARG A 74 0.53 25.58 -15.51
N SER A 75 0.19 25.89 -14.27
CA SER A 75 0.97 26.71 -13.36
C SER A 75 0.60 26.45 -11.89
N TYR A 76 1.53 26.74 -10.99
CA TYR A 76 1.34 26.66 -9.54
C TYR A 76 2.09 27.81 -8.86
N THR A 77 1.37 28.62 -8.09
CA THR A 77 1.95 29.67 -7.23
C THR A 77 1.87 29.22 -5.77
N GLY A 78 2.98 29.32 -5.05
CA GLY A 78 3.07 28.90 -3.66
C GLY A 78 4.46 29.15 -3.06
N LYS A 79 4.77 28.52 -1.92
CA LYS A 79 5.90 28.93 -1.08
C LYS A 79 6.85 27.80 -0.73
N GLY A 80 8.15 28.13 -0.68
CA GLY A 80 9.20 27.23 -0.18
C GLY A 80 9.51 26.03 -1.09
N PHE A 81 9.26 26.14 -2.39
CA PHE A 81 9.76 25.22 -3.40
C PHE A 81 10.76 25.93 -4.32
N VAL A 82 11.56 25.16 -5.06
CA VAL A 82 12.56 25.69 -6.00
C VAL A 82 12.19 25.38 -7.46
N PRO A 83 12.40 26.29 -8.43
CA PRO A 83 12.25 25.98 -9.85
C PRO A 83 13.22 24.87 -10.29
N SER A 84 12.87 24.12 -11.33
CA SER A 84 13.70 22.99 -11.77
C SER A 84 15.07 23.41 -12.30
N ALA A 85 15.17 24.59 -12.91
CA ALA A 85 16.45 25.18 -13.29
C ALA A 85 17.39 25.35 -12.08
N LEU A 86 16.90 25.96 -11.00
CA LEU A 86 17.67 26.14 -9.75
C LEU A 86 18.00 24.79 -9.10
N ALA A 87 17.02 23.87 -9.01
CA ALA A 87 17.24 22.53 -8.46
C ALA A 87 18.35 21.76 -9.18
N ASN A 88 18.51 21.98 -10.49
CA ASN A 88 19.48 21.32 -11.35
C ASN A 88 20.88 21.99 -11.35
N THR A 89 21.03 23.18 -10.77
CA THR A 89 22.34 23.85 -10.65
C THR A 89 23.22 23.12 -9.63
N LEU A 90 24.50 22.92 -9.95
CA LEU A 90 25.44 22.30 -9.01
C LEU A 90 25.77 23.26 -7.86
N CYS A 91 25.89 22.74 -6.64
CA CYS A 91 26.37 23.50 -5.49
C CYS A 91 27.80 24.04 -5.70
N ALA A 92 28.61 23.35 -6.52
CA ALA A 92 29.93 23.82 -6.94
C ALA A 92 29.88 25.08 -7.81
N ASP A 93 28.89 25.21 -8.70
CA ASP A 93 28.74 26.36 -9.59
C ASP A 93 28.25 27.61 -8.84
N LEU A 94 27.40 27.42 -7.82
CA LEU A 94 26.94 28.49 -6.92
C LEU A 94 28.01 28.89 -5.88
N GLY A 95 28.88 27.95 -5.52
CA GLY A 95 29.73 28.05 -4.34
C GLY A 95 28.95 28.11 -3.03
N VAL A 96 29.66 28.03 -1.90
CA VAL A 96 29.05 27.98 -0.56
C VAL A 96 28.18 29.21 -0.26
N TYR A 97 28.64 30.39 -0.69
CA TYR A 97 27.90 31.65 -0.55
C TYR A 97 26.61 31.66 -1.37
N GLY A 98 26.63 31.24 -2.64
CA GLY A 98 25.43 31.19 -3.48
C GLY A 98 24.42 30.16 -3.01
N VAL A 99 24.89 28.99 -2.53
CA VAL A 99 24.00 27.98 -1.90
C VAL A 99 23.31 28.56 -0.66
N LEU A 100 24.02 29.31 0.19
CA LEU A 100 23.44 29.97 1.36
C LEU A 100 22.45 31.08 0.96
N GLU A 101 22.78 31.88 -0.04
CA GLU A 101 21.91 32.94 -0.57
C GLU A 101 20.59 32.37 -1.07
N GLU A 102 20.62 31.33 -1.91
CA GLU A 102 19.42 30.67 -2.44
C GLU A 102 18.60 29.97 -1.35
N LEU A 103 19.26 29.38 -0.34
CA LEU A 103 18.58 28.82 0.84
C LEU A 103 17.90 29.91 1.67
N ASN A 104 18.57 31.03 1.93
CA ASN A 104 18.02 32.18 2.66
C ASN A 104 16.83 32.81 1.92
N ASN A 105 16.97 33.01 0.61
CA ASN A 105 15.91 33.54 -0.26
C ASN A 105 14.69 32.62 -0.26
N THR A 106 14.87 31.32 -0.52
CA THR A 106 13.77 30.35 -0.61
C THR A 106 13.09 30.09 0.75
N LEU A 107 13.84 30.16 1.86
CA LEU A 107 13.37 29.81 3.21
C LEU A 107 13.05 31.01 4.10
N GLY A 108 13.15 32.24 3.57
CA GLY A 108 12.86 33.47 4.31
C GLY A 108 13.74 33.63 5.54
N THR A 109 15.03 33.30 5.43
CA THR A 109 16.01 33.38 6.53
C THR A 109 17.16 34.32 6.18
N SER A 110 17.97 34.65 7.19
CA SER A 110 19.11 35.56 7.07
C SER A 110 20.32 35.00 7.82
N TYR A 111 20.60 33.71 7.66
CA TYR A 111 21.72 33.05 8.33
C TYR A 111 23.05 33.49 7.71
N THR A 112 24.06 33.70 8.56
CA THR A 112 25.44 34.02 8.16
C THR A 112 26.22 32.75 7.84
N LEU A 113 27.25 32.87 6.98
CA LEU A 113 28.04 31.71 6.55
C LEU A 113 28.67 30.96 7.73
N ASP A 114 29.24 31.67 8.71
CA ASP A 114 29.86 31.07 9.89
C ASP A 114 28.92 30.10 10.66
N SER A 115 27.60 30.29 10.55
CA SER A 115 26.60 29.44 11.22
C SER A 115 26.34 28.11 10.50
N VAL A 116 26.67 28.00 9.21
CA VAL A 116 26.26 26.91 8.30
C VAL A 116 27.42 26.31 7.50
N LEU A 117 28.60 26.95 7.50
CA LEU A 117 29.75 26.62 6.64
C LEU A 117 30.09 25.12 6.59
N PRO A 118 30.26 24.39 7.73
CA PRO A 118 30.62 22.97 7.68
C PRO A 118 29.57 22.12 6.96
N VAL A 119 28.29 22.45 7.15
CA VAL A 119 27.17 21.73 6.57
C VAL A 119 27.13 21.95 5.05
N LEU A 120 27.29 23.19 4.59
CA LEU A 120 27.20 23.54 3.17
C LEU A 120 28.44 23.11 2.37
N ASP A 121 29.63 23.22 2.95
CA ASP A 121 30.89 22.75 2.35
C ASP A 121 30.79 21.28 1.92
N SER A 122 30.10 20.45 2.72
CA SER A 122 29.93 19.03 2.40
C SER A 122 29.19 18.79 1.07
N TYR A 123 28.16 19.58 0.74
CA TYR A 123 27.38 19.44 -0.51
C TYR A 123 28.14 20.02 -1.71
N VAL A 124 28.88 21.11 -1.50
CA VAL A 124 29.76 21.71 -2.52
C VAL A 124 30.89 20.73 -2.87
N ALA A 125 31.58 20.17 -1.88
CA ALA A 125 32.68 19.22 -2.07
C ALA A 125 32.24 17.89 -2.70
N GLN A 126 31.02 17.42 -2.41
CA GLN A 126 30.42 16.23 -3.04
C GLN A 126 29.87 16.51 -4.45
N ASN A 127 29.93 17.75 -4.93
CA ASN A 127 29.35 18.19 -6.20
C ASN A 127 27.87 17.81 -6.34
N CYS A 128 27.10 17.95 -5.24
CA CYS A 128 25.66 17.76 -5.26
C CYS A 128 24.97 18.88 -6.06
N ASP A 129 23.77 18.61 -6.56
CA ASP A 129 22.89 19.68 -7.05
C ASP A 129 22.13 20.37 -5.90
N PHE A 130 21.69 21.60 -6.17
CA PHE A 130 20.99 22.42 -5.19
C PHE A 130 19.67 21.78 -4.75
N GLY A 131 18.96 21.05 -5.63
CA GLY A 131 17.76 20.29 -5.26
C GLY A 131 18.05 19.26 -4.16
N THR A 132 19.17 18.56 -4.24
CA THR A 132 19.59 17.53 -3.27
C THR A 132 20.00 18.13 -1.93
N ALA A 133 20.75 19.24 -1.96
CA ALA A 133 21.07 20.01 -0.77
C ALA A 133 19.78 20.58 -0.12
N TYR A 134 18.90 21.18 -0.93
CA TYR A 134 17.65 21.78 -0.49
C TYR A 134 16.71 20.75 0.17
N ALA A 135 16.54 19.58 -0.44
CA ALA A 135 15.72 18.49 0.12
C ALA A 135 16.22 18.03 1.50
N SER A 136 17.55 17.93 1.66
CA SER A 136 18.20 17.46 2.89
C SER A 136 18.20 18.51 4.01
N LEU A 137 18.40 19.78 3.66
CA LEU A 137 18.56 20.87 4.64
C LEU A 137 17.23 21.50 5.06
N ARG A 138 16.30 21.72 4.12
CA ARG A 138 15.02 22.41 4.37
C ARG A 138 14.23 21.87 5.58
N PRO A 139 14.07 20.54 5.81
CA PRO A 139 13.27 20.04 6.93
C PRO A 139 13.79 20.45 8.31
N TYR A 140 15.07 20.83 8.39
CA TYR A 140 15.79 21.10 9.63
C TYR A 140 16.39 22.52 9.68
N TRP A 141 16.17 23.35 8.66
CA TRP A 141 16.81 24.66 8.50
C TRP A 141 16.53 25.68 9.63
N SER A 142 15.55 25.43 10.50
CA SER A 142 15.34 26.21 11.73
C SER A 142 16.28 25.84 12.89
N ASP A 143 17.02 24.74 12.76
CA ASP A 143 17.78 24.07 13.82
C ASP A 143 19.10 23.53 13.22
N ILE A 144 19.88 24.48 12.67
CA ILE A 144 21.08 24.22 11.85
C ILE A 144 22.12 23.38 12.59
N HIS A 145 22.35 23.67 13.87
CA HIS A 145 23.38 22.99 14.68
C HIS A 145 23.10 21.50 14.91
N THR A 146 21.92 20.99 14.55
CA THR A 146 21.57 19.58 14.74
C THR A 146 21.27 18.84 13.42
N ILE A 147 21.43 19.49 12.26
CA ILE A 147 21.10 18.90 10.95
C ILE A 147 21.88 17.60 10.71
N GLU A 148 23.21 17.66 10.73
CA GLU A 148 24.09 16.52 10.45
C GLU A 148 23.82 15.35 11.40
N HIS A 149 23.71 15.65 12.69
CA HIS A 149 23.40 14.66 13.73
C HIS A 149 22.04 13.98 13.50
N LYS A 150 20.99 14.74 13.15
CA LYS A 150 19.66 14.20 12.85
C LYS A 150 19.62 13.38 11.56
N LEU A 151 20.34 13.80 10.52
CA LEU A 151 20.45 13.03 9.28
C LEU A 151 21.18 11.71 9.52
N CYS A 152 22.34 11.75 10.20
CA CYS A 152 23.14 10.58 10.55
C CYS A 152 22.35 9.54 11.39
N ILE A 153 21.66 9.98 12.45
CA ILE A 153 20.81 9.08 13.25
C ILE A 153 19.72 8.43 12.38
N ARG A 154 19.00 9.22 11.59
CA ARG A 154 17.88 8.69 10.79
C ARG A 154 18.31 7.76 9.66
N GLU A 155 19.47 8.01 9.06
CA GLU A 155 20.07 7.09 8.10
C GLU A 155 20.41 5.75 8.77
N GLN A 156 21.05 5.79 9.94
CA GLN A 156 21.39 4.60 10.71
C GLN A 156 20.13 3.83 11.15
N GLU A 157 19.10 4.52 11.64
CA GLU A 157 17.80 3.92 11.99
C GLU A 157 17.13 3.21 10.80
N ASP A 158 17.10 3.83 9.61
CA ASP A 158 16.54 3.19 8.40
C ASP A 158 17.38 2.00 7.94
N ARG A 159 18.72 2.11 8.01
CA ARG A 159 19.67 1.04 7.67
C ARG A 159 19.54 -0.16 8.61
N GLU A 160 19.41 0.06 9.91
CA GLU A 160 19.17 -0.99 10.91
C GLU A 160 17.78 -1.61 10.74
N MET A 161 16.74 -0.79 10.53
CA MET A 161 15.38 -1.29 10.28
C MET A 161 15.34 -2.21 9.06
N ARG A 162 15.93 -1.81 7.92
CA ARG A 162 15.96 -2.64 6.70
C ARG A 162 16.79 -3.91 6.85
N ARG A 163 17.85 -3.88 7.65
CA ARG A 163 18.64 -5.08 7.98
C ARG A 163 17.87 -6.05 8.88
N ASN A 164 17.22 -5.52 9.92
CA ASN A 164 16.60 -6.33 10.97
C ASN A 164 15.22 -6.86 10.57
N VAL A 165 14.53 -6.26 9.60
CA VAL A 165 13.21 -6.73 9.16
C VAL A 165 13.29 -8.02 8.33
N LEU A 166 14.41 -8.27 7.64
CA LEU A 166 14.64 -9.47 6.83
C LEU A 166 15.19 -10.61 7.69
N ILE A 167 14.36 -11.61 7.97
CA ILE A 167 14.70 -12.77 8.81
C ILE A 167 14.12 -14.03 8.16
N HIS A 168 14.96 -15.05 7.94
CA HIS A 168 14.57 -16.35 7.34
C HIS A 168 13.67 -16.19 6.09
N ASP A 169 14.14 -15.41 5.11
CA ASP A 169 13.45 -15.14 3.84
C ASP A 169 12.04 -14.55 3.99
N ARG A 170 11.82 -13.81 5.08
CA ARG A 170 10.58 -13.07 5.35
C ARG A 170 10.85 -11.67 5.87
N ILE A 171 9.93 -10.77 5.55
CA ILE A 171 9.89 -9.40 6.04
C ILE A 171 8.98 -9.40 7.27
N THR A 172 9.58 -9.37 8.46
CA THR A 172 8.91 -9.59 9.77
C THR A 172 7.97 -8.47 10.22
N SER A 173 7.81 -7.40 9.43
CA SER A 173 6.89 -6.30 9.72
C SER A 173 6.35 -5.68 8.43
N PRO A 174 5.04 -5.45 8.30
CA PRO A 174 4.47 -4.77 7.13
C PRO A 174 4.69 -3.26 7.13
N ASN A 175 5.34 -2.71 8.18
CA ASN A 175 5.57 -1.27 8.36
C ASN A 175 6.93 -0.80 7.77
N VAL A 176 7.41 -1.47 6.73
CA VAL A 176 8.59 -1.02 5.97
C VAL A 176 8.20 0.18 5.12
N ARG A 177 8.86 1.31 5.36
CA ARG A 177 8.64 2.55 4.61
C ARG A 177 9.38 2.49 3.27
N PRO A 178 8.87 3.13 2.20
CA PRO A 178 9.54 3.13 0.90
C PRO A 178 10.97 3.64 1.05
N ARG A 179 11.92 3.08 0.30
CA ARG A 179 13.35 3.49 0.41
C ARG A 179 13.55 4.95 0.01
N ARG A 180 12.83 5.41 -1.01
CA ARG A 180 12.92 6.76 -1.57
C ARG A 180 11.53 7.37 -1.75
N VAL A 181 11.47 8.70 -1.75
CA VAL A 181 10.28 9.50 -2.05
C VAL A 181 10.67 10.70 -2.92
N TRP A 182 9.76 11.16 -3.78
CA TRP A 182 9.94 12.37 -4.57
C TRP A 182 9.54 13.60 -3.75
N ASP A 183 10.54 14.42 -3.41
CA ASP A 183 10.36 15.75 -2.85
C ASP A 183 9.96 16.71 -3.97
N LEU A 184 8.67 17.06 -4.03
CA LEU A 184 8.11 17.94 -5.05
C LEU A 184 8.56 19.40 -4.85
N TYR A 185 8.93 19.76 -3.62
CA TYR A 185 9.42 21.10 -3.30
C TYR A 185 10.87 21.28 -3.78
N ALA A 186 11.68 20.21 -3.77
CA ALA A 186 13.08 20.19 -4.22
C ALA A 186 13.28 19.68 -5.66
N ASN A 187 12.23 19.09 -6.25
CA ASN A 187 12.28 18.27 -7.47
C ASN A 187 13.33 17.15 -7.44
N ARG A 188 13.44 16.42 -6.32
CA ARG A 188 14.41 15.31 -6.17
C ARG A 188 13.82 14.10 -5.49
N VAL A 189 14.21 12.92 -5.94
CA VAL A 189 13.99 11.66 -5.26
C VAL A 189 15.06 11.52 -4.19
N VAL A 190 14.65 11.52 -2.93
CA VAL A 190 15.52 11.42 -1.75
C VAL A 190 15.16 10.20 -0.90
N PRO A 191 16.08 9.69 -0.06
CA PRO A 191 15.74 8.64 0.90
C PRO A 191 14.59 9.07 1.81
N TYR A 192 13.70 8.13 2.18
CA TYR A 192 12.56 8.46 3.04
C TYR A 192 12.98 9.07 4.39
N TRP A 193 14.11 8.64 4.93
CA TRP A 193 14.62 9.13 6.21
C TRP A 193 14.97 10.64 6.20
N VAL A 194 15.28 11.21 5.03
CA VAL A 194 15.43 12.65 4.81
C VAL A 194 14.08 13.36 4.92
N ALA A 195 13.07 12.89 4.16
CA ALA A 195 11.75 13.50 4.13
C ALA A 195 10.99 13.36 5.46
N GLY A 196 11.16 12.21 6.15
CA GLY A 196 10.59 11.90 7.46
C GLY A 196 9.06 11.99 7.54
N THR A 197 8.36 11.99 6.41
CA THR A 197 6.94 12.35 6.27
C THR A 197 6.27 11.38 5.30
N TYR A 198 4.99 11.07 5.52
CA TYR A 198 4.22 10.19 4.64
C TYR A 198 4.03 10.83 3.25
N PRO A 199 4.40 10.14 2.14
CA PRO A 199 4.23 10.65 0.78
C PRO A 199 2.79 10.43 0.29
N TRP A 200 2.38 11.22 -0.70
CA TRP A 200 1.17 10.94 -1.48
C TRP A 200 1.47 9.86 -2.52
N GLY A 201 0.64 8.84 -2.63
CA GLY A 201 0.80 7.81 -3.65
C GLY A 201 0.43 8.36 -5.04
N ILE A 202 1.19 8.01 -6.06
CA ILE A 202 0.77 8.15 -7.46
C ILE A 202 0.46 6.76 -7.99
N SER A 203 -0.72 6.60 -8.57
CA SER A 203 -1.19 5.38 -9.21
C SER A 203 -1.46 5.67 -10.68
N ARG A 204 -1.11 4.74 -11.58
CA ARG A 204 -1.16 5.00 -13.03
C ARG A 204 -1.52 3.77 -13.85
N ALA A 205 -2.29 4.00 -14.91
CA ALA A 205 -2.39 3.05 -16.00
C ALA A 205 -1.04 2.92 -16.71
N TRP A 206 -0.89 1.83 -17.46
CA TRP A 206 0.20 1.73 -18.42
C TRP A 206 -0.23 2.30 -19.77
N VAL A 207 0.76 2.71 -20.56
CA VAL A 207 0.60 3.02 -21.98
C VAL A 207 1.43 2.03 -22.79
N ASN A 208 1.17 1.88 -24.09
CA ASN A 208 1.90 0.90 -24.90
C ASN A 208 3.37 1.27 -25.02
N GLU A 209 4.22 0.28 -25.26
CA GLU A 209 5.66 0.46 -25.38
C GLU A 209 6.06 1.49 -26.44
N LYS A 210 5.43 1.45 -27.62
CA LYS A 210 5.57 2.45 -28.69
C LYS A 210 5.21 3.88 -28.27
N ASP A 211 4.41 4.04 -27.21
CA ASP A 211 3.89 5.32 -26.69
C ASP A 211 4.65 5.74 -25.40
N ARG A 212 5.66 4.98 -24.98
CA ARG A 212 6.56 5.30 -23.85
C ARG A 212 7.89 5.89 -24.31
N VAL A 213 8.53 6.61 -23.40
CA VAL A 213 9.94 7.03 -23.47
C VAL A 213 10.61 6.75 -22.13
N ASN A 214 11.87 6.32 -22.19
CA ASN A 214 12.72 6.06 -21.04
C ASN A 214 13.58 7.29 -20.79
N VAL A 215 13.19 8.15 -19.84
CA VAL A 215 13.84 9.45 -19.60
C VAL A 215 14.92 9.32 -18.55
N MET A 216 16.15 9.71 -18.89
CA MET A 216 17.20 9.98 -17.89
C MET A 216 16.98 11.40 -17.35
N THR A 217 16.82 11.53 -16.03
CA THR A 217 16.41 12.79 -15.39
C THR A 217 17.27 13.11 -14.16
N PRO A 218 17.56 14.39 -13.88
CA PRO A 218 18.21 14.77 -12.63
C PRO A 218 17.32 14.50 -11.40
N ILE A 219 16.00 14.35 -11.58
CA ILE A 219 15.04 14.09 -10.50
C ILE A 219 15.41 12.84 -9.70
N ASN A 220 15.93 11.77 -10.33
CA ASN A 220 16.45 10.57 -9.66
C ASN A 220 17.99 10.47 -9.71
N GLY A 221 18.71 11.61 -9.78
CA GLY A 221 20.17 11.64 -9.82
C GLY A 221 20.78 11.00 -11.08
N TYR A 222 19.99 10.82 -12.14
CA TYR A 222 20.34 10.00 -13.31
C TYR A 222 20.78 8.57 -12.92
N GLU A 223 20.20 7.97 -11.87
CA GLU A 223 20.55 6.60 -11.46
C GLU A 223 19.97 5.54 -12.39
N TRP A 224 18.76 5.74 -12.94
CA TRP A 224 18.09 4.82 -13.88
C TRP A 224 17.12 5.55 -14.82
N PRO A 225 16.79 4.98 -15.99
CA PRO A 225 15.76 5.53 -16.88
C PRO A 225 14.35 5.42 -16.29
N VAL A 226 13.54 6.47 -16.48
CA VAL A 226 12.17 6.57 -15.97
C VAL A 226 11.18 6.36 -17.12
N PRO A 227 10.45 5.23 -17.19
CA PRO A 227 9.49 4.97 -18.26
C PRO A 227 8.17 5.75 -18.07
N ILE A 228 7.97 6.80 -18.87
CA ILE A 228 6.77 7.65 -18.88
C ILE A 228 6.13 7.70 -20.29
N PRO A 229 4.87 8.16 -20.44
CA PRO A 229 4.30 8.45 -21.77
C PRO A 229 5.10 9.52 -22.53
N LYS A 230 5.21 9.41 -23.85
CA LYS A 230 5.95 10.36 -24.73
C LYS A 230 5.42 11.80 -24.68
N ASP A 231 4.17 11.96 -24.31
CA ASP A 231 3.38 13.18 -24.20
C ASP A 231 3.23 13.67 -22.76
N ALA A 232 3.93 13.05 -21.80
CA ALA A 232 3.95 13.46 -20.40
C ALA A 232 5.30 14.09 -20.02
N SER A 233 5.28 14.98 -19.03
CA SER A 233 6.48 15.55 -18.40
C SER A 233 6.39 15.39 -16.88
N LEU A 234 7.51 15.00 -16.25
CA LEU A 234 7.61 14.91 -14.79
C LEU A 234 7.40 16.28 -14.13
N ASP A 235 7.82 17.37 -14.76
CA ASP A 235 7.68 18.70 -14.20
C ASP A 235 6.23 19.22 -14.31
N LEU A 236 5.48 18.82 -15.35
CA LEU A 236 4.03 19.05 -15.40
C LEU A 236 3.29 18.25 -14.30
N ILE A 237 3.63 16.96 -14.14
CA ILE A 237 3.08 16.12 -13.06
C ILE A 237 3.41 16.71 -11.69
N ARG A 238 4.61 17.28 -11.51
CA ARG A 238 5.03 17.98 -10.30
C ARG A 238 4.12 19.18 -10.01
N ILE A 239 3.85 20.03 -11.01
CA ILE A 239 2.92 21.18 -10.89
C ILE A 239 1.52 20.70 -10.48
N GLU A 240 1.00 19.61 -11.06
CA GLU A 240 -0.29 19.03 -10.68
C GLU A 240 -0.31 18.50 -9.25
N MET A 241 0.71 17.77 -8.84
CA MET A 241 0.81 17.27 -7.46
C MET A 241 0.93 18.41 -6.44
N LEU A 242 1.65 19.49 -6.76
CA LEU A 242 1.74 20.70 -5.94
C LEU A 242 0.39 21.44 -5.83
N ASN A 243 -0.33 21.59 -6.95
CA ASN A 243 -1.70 22.15 -6.98
C ASN A 243 -2.70 21.32 -6.16
N LEU A 244 -2.50 20.00 -6.06
CA LEU A 244 -3.29 19.12 -5.20
C LEU A 244 -2.89 19.21 -3.72
N GLY A 245 -1.79 19.87 -3.38
CA GLY A 245 -1.29 20.05 -2.02
C GLY A 245 -0.26 19.02 -1.56
N ALA A 246 0.29 18.21 -2.46
CA ALA A 246 1.34 17.26 -2.13
C ALA A 246 2.71 17.95 -2.00
N LYS A 247 3.43 17.66 -0.90
CA LYS A 247 4.84 18.07 -0.71
C LYS A 247 5.83 16.95 -1.05
N TYR A 248 5.46 15.73 -0.71
CA TYR A 248 6.20 14.51 -1.04
C TYR A 248 5.26 13.56 -1.77
N ALA A 249 5.75 12.92 -2.82
CA ALA A 249 5.04 11.90 -3.58
C ALA A 249 5.84 10.59 -3.62
N TRP A 250 5.16 9.49 -3.93
CA TRP A 250 5.78 8.23 -4.29
C TRP A 250 5.23 7.77 -5.63
N LEU A 251 6.12 7.56 -6.59
CA LEU A 251 5.81 7.09 -7.93
C LEU A 251 6.72 5.90 -8.22
N ASP A 252 6.12 4.77 -8.60
CA ASP A 252 6.81 3.49 -8.84
C ASP A 252 8.09 3.63 -9.68
N VAL A 253 7.99 4.31 -10.83
CA VAL A 253 9.09 4.48 -11.79
C VAL A 253 10.19 5.45 -11.34
N LEU A 254 9.90 6.34 -10.39
CA LEU A 254 10.86 7.31 -9.83
C LEU A 254 11.50 6.85 -8.52
N CYS A 255 10.75 6.14 -7.67
CA CYS A 255 11.19 5.82 -6.31
C CYS A 255 11.77 4.41 -6.16
N LEU A 256 11.40 3.47 -7.04
CA LEU A 256 12.04 2.16 -7.15
C LEU A 256 13.10 2.16 -8.24
N ARG A 257 14.23 1.50 -7.99
CA ARG A 257 15.29 1.30 -8.99
C ARG A 257 14.74 0.54 -10.20
N GLN A 258 14.79 1.16 -11.38
CA GLN A 258 14.40 0.54 -12.64
C GLN A 258 15.60 -0.14 -13.32
N GLU A 259 15.31 -0.97 -14.31
CA GLU A 259 16.29 -1.69 -15.13
C GLU A 259 17.10 -0.74 -16.03
N GLY A 260 18.40 -1.04 -16.20
CA GLY A 260 19.30 -0.32 -17.11
C GLY A 260 19.97 0.92 -16.50
N GLY A 261 20.05 0.98 -15.16
CA GLY A 261 20.67 2.08 -14.42
C GLY A 261 22.17 1.90 -14.10
N LYS A 262 22.80 2.97 -13.58
CA LYS A 262 24.22 2.98 -13.17
C LYS A 262 24.55 1.93 -12.10
N SER A 263 23.58 1.67 -11.20
CA SER A 263 23.72 0.72 -10.08
C SER A 263 22.76 -0.47 -10.21
N GLU A 264 22.60 -0.98 -11.44
CA GLU A 264 21.76 -2.14 -11.78
C GLU A 264 22.01 -3.35 -10.86
N HIS A 265 23.26 -3.56 -10.43
CA HIS A 265 23.66 -4.65 -9.53
C HIS A 265 22.93 -4.62 -8.16
N LEU A 266 22.48 -3.45 -7.69
CA LEU A 266 21.72 -3.32 -6.45
C LEU A 266 20.21 -3.62 -6.63
N ARG A 267 19.73 -3.79 -7.86
CA ARG A 267 18.28 -3.83 -8.13
C ARG A 267 17.60 -5.05 -7.52
N LEU A 268 18.23 -6.23 -7.56
CA LEU A 268 17.67 -7.45 -6.97
C LEU A 268 17.58 -7.33 -5.44
N ASP A 269 18.67 -6.91 -4.79
CA ASP A 269 18.74 -6.70 -3.33
C ASP A 269 17.74 -5.63 -2.84
N GLU A 270 17.60 -4.52 -3.57
CA GLU A 270 16.58 -3.51 -3.28
C GLU A 270 15.17 -4.08 -3.49
N TRP A 271 14.91 -4.78 -4.60
CA TRP A 271 13.57 -5.29 -4.93
C TRP A 271 13.06 -6.37 -3.98
N MET A 272 13.95 -7.23 -3.48
CA MET A 272 13.61 -8.28 -2.51
C MET A 272 12.83 -7.73 -1.29
N LEU A 273 13.16 -6.51 -0.85
CA LEU A 273 12.50 -5.80 0.24
C LEU A 273 11.48 -4.75 -0.24
N ASP A 274 11.84 -3.95 -1.25
CA ASP A 274 11.08 -2.75 -1.61
C ASP A 274 9.84 -3.04 -2.48
N VAL A 275 9.90 -4.02 -3.40
CA VAL A 275 8.75 -4.41 -4.24
C VAL A 275 7.58 -5.00 -3.42
N PRO A 276 7.78 -5.95 -2.49
CA PRO A 276 6.67 -6.51 -1.73
C PRO A 276 6.16 -5.54 -0.65
N THR A 277 6.85 -4.42 -0.39
CA THR A 277 6.48 -3.41 0.62
C THR A 277 5.82 -2.14 0.07
N ILE A 278 5.68 -1.99 -1.27
CA ILE A 278 5.10 -0.77 -1.88
C ILE A 278 3.68 -0.45 -1.40
N GLY A 279 2.90 -1.47 -1.01
CA GLY A 279 1.54 -1.31 -0.52
C GLY A 279 1.43 -0.43 0.72
N TRP A 280 2.53 -0.25 1.48
CA TRP A 280 2.59 0.69 2.61
C TRP A 280 2.17 2.13 2.23
N VAL A 281 2.44 2.56 0.99
CA VAL A 281 2.07 3.88 0.44
C VAL A 281 0.55 4.03 0.20
N TYR A 282 -0.16 2.91 0.06
CA TYR A 282 -1.58 2.86 -0.28
C TYR A 282 -2.45 2.27 0.85
N ALA A 283 -1.83 1.65 1.87
CA ALA A 283 -2.49 0.87 2.90
C ALA A 283 -3.19 1.72 3.98
N THR A 284 -4.51 1.60 4.05
CA THR A 284 -5.41 2.25 5.03
C THR A 284 -5.11 1.97 6.50
N ARG A 285 -4.33 0.92 6.80
CA ARG A 285 -4.03 0.45 8.17
C ARG A 285 -2.64 0.83 8.69
N ALA A 286 -1.87 1.64 7.96
CA ALA A 286 -0.50 2.02 8.35
C ALA A 286 -0.39 2.67 9.75
N THR A 287 -1.48 3.23 10.30
CA THR A 287 -1.77 3.32 11.76
C THR A 287 -3.17 3.91 12.00
N TYR A 288 -3.76 3.71 13.18
CA TYR A 288 -5.08 4.25 13.55
C TYR A 288 -5.21 5.79 13.44
N ALA A 289 -4.10 6.53 13.52
CA ALA A 289 -4.09 8.00 13.34
C ALA A 289 -4.01 8.46 11.87
N HIS A 290 -3.80 7.55 10.90
CA HIS A 290 -3.39 7.91 9.53
C HIS A 290 -4.49 7.77 8.46
N HIS A 291 -5.67 7.26 8.81
CA HIS A 291 -6.75 7.00 7.85
C HIS A 291 -7.31 8.27 7.15
N GLN A 292 -7.00 9.47 7.66
CA GLN A 292 -7.36 10.75 7.03
C GLN A 292 -6.24 11.35 6.16
N LEU A 293 -5.01 10.82 6.23
CA LEU A 293 -3.82 11.38 5.60
C LEU A 293 -3.45 10.69 4.28
N ILE A 294 -4.01 9.51 4.01
CA ILE A 294 -3.71 8.75 2.78
C ILE A 294 -4.39 9.46 1.60
N ARG A 295 -3.55 9.86 0.65
CA ARG A 295 -3.90 10.62 -0.54
C ARG A 295 -3.21 9.94 -1.71
N VAL A 296 -4.00 9.48 -2.68
CA VAL A 296 -3.51 8.78 -3.86
C VAL A 296 -4.09 9.44 -5.09
N VAL A 297 -3.23 9.87 -6.01
CA VAL A 297 -3.61 10.47 -7.28
C VAL A 297 -3.56 9.41 -8.37
N CYS A 298 -4.70 9.12 -8.97
CA CYS A 298 -4.90 8.04 -9.95
C CYS A 298 -5.01 8.61 -11.37
N TYR A 299 -4.05 8.27 -12.23
CA TYR A 299 -4.07 8.58 -13.66
C TYR A 299 -4.56 7.38 -14.47
N PHE A 300 -5.86 7.35 -14.78
CA PHE A 300 -6.51 6.20 -15.41
C PHE A 300 -6.17 6.00 -16.90
N ASN A 301 -5.67 7.04 -17.59
CA ASN A 301 -5.28 7.01 -19.01
C ASN A 301 -3.75 7.03 -19.24
N GLY A 302 -2.97 6.86 -18.18
CA GLY A 302 -1.51 6.93 -18.19
C GLY A 302 -1.00 8.16 -17.44
N LEU A 303 0.19 8.02 -16.85
CA LEU A 303 0.79 9.03 -15.96
C LEU A 303 0.84 10.42 -16.60
N GLY A 304 0.27 11.43 -15.93
CA GLY A 304 0.27 12.82 -16.39
C GLY A 304 -0.67 13.13 -17.57
N ARG A 305 -1.39 12.15 -18.12
CA ARG A 305 -2.31 12.37 -19.24
C ARG A 305 -3.69 12.85 -18.78
N PRO A 306 -4.45 13.54 -19.64
CA PRO A 306 -5.87 13.81 -19.46
C PRO A 306 -6.69 12.56 -19.14
N LEU A 307 -7.72 12.73 -18.31
CA LEU A 307 -8.78 11.74 -18.10
C LEU A 307 -9.71 11.68 -19.33
N ASP A 308 -9.24 11.02 -20.37
CA ASP A 308 -9.96 10.81 -21.62
C ASP A 308 -9.96 9.32 -21.96
N LEU A 309 -10.96 8.59 -21.46
CA LEU A 309 -11.10 7.15 -21.66
C LEU A 309 -12.10 6.83 -22.78
N THR A 310 -11.89 5.72 -23.46
CA THR A 310 -12.84 5.15 -24.42
C THR A 310 -13.42 3.82 -23.91
N LEU A 311 -14.47 3.31 -24.58
CA LEU A 311 -15.02 1.98 -24.27
C LEU A 311 -14.04 0.82 -24.52
N ASP A 312 -13.04 1.04 -25.37
CA ASP A 312 -11.99 0.07 -25.70
C ASP A 312 -10.84 0.08 -24.71
N ASP A 313 -10.57 1.21 -24.04
CA ASP A 313 -9.56 1.26 -22.97
C ASP A 313 -9.91 0.32 -21.82
N PHE A 314 -11.19 0.17 -21.46
CA PHE A 314 -11.62 -0.85 -20.48
C PHE A 314 -11.34 -2.31 -20.92
N LYS A 315 -11.11 -2.56 -22.21
CA LYS A 315 -10.76 -3.88 -22.77
C LYS A 315 -9.25 -4.08 -22.85
N SER A 316 -8.45 -3.02 -22.74
CA SER A 316 -6.99 -3.07 -22.80
C SER A 316 -6.37 -3.68 -21.53
N ASP A 317 -5.35 -4.51 -21.68
CA ASP A 317 -4.54 -5.01 -20.56
C ASP A 317 -3.70 -3.92 -19.89
N ARG A 318 -3.59 -2.74 -20.52
CA ARG A 318 -2.94 -1.57 -19.96
C ARG A 318 -3.86 -0.72 -19.07
N CYS A 319 -5.17 -0.96 -19.14
CA CYS A 319 -6.21 -0.29 -18.37
C CYS A 319 -5.91 -0.34 -16.87
N TRP A 320 -6.07 0.78 -16.17
CA TRP A 320 -5.89 0.85 -14.73
C TRP A 320 -6.68 -0.22 -13.96
N PHE A 321 -7.94 -0.44 -14.33
CA PHE A 321 -8.83 -1.43 -13.71
C PHE A 321 -8.41 -2.89 -13.93
N ARG A 322 -7.51 -3.15 -14.90
CA ARG A 322 -7.07 -4.49 -15.29
C ARG A 322 -5.62 -4.81 -14.92
N ARG A 323 -4.90 -3.93 -14.22
CA ARG A 323 -3.53 -4.25 -13.76
C ARG A 323 -3.54 -4.95 -12.40
N ALA A 324 -2.65 -5.91 -12.19
CA ALA A 324 -2.54 -6.63 -10.92
C ALA A 324 -2.16 -5.68 -9.77
N TRP A 325 -1.03 -4.97 -9.92
CA TRP A 325 -0.51 -4.02 -8.95
C TRP A 325 -1.52 -2.95 -8.52
N THR A 326 -2.32 -2.42 -9.44
CA THR A 326 -3.28 -1.37 -9.10
C THR A 326 -4.35 -1.82 -8.11
N LEU A 327 -4.60 -3.12 -7.92
CA LEU A 327 -5.63 -3.59 -6.96
C LEU A 327 -5.32 -3.16 -5.51
N GLN A 328 -4.04 -3.14 -5.12
CA GLN A 328 -3.63 -2.62 -3.81
C GLN A 328 -3.56 -1.08 -3.75
N GLU A 329 -3.50 -0.42 -4.91
CA GLU A 329 -3.44 1.04 -5.02
C GLU A 329 -4.82 1.72 -4.88
N ILE A 330 -5.94 0.97 -4.91
CA ILE A 330 -7.28 1.50 -4.58
C ILE A 330 -7.31 1.93 -3.12
N THR A 331 -7.66 3.19 -2.90
CA THR A 331 -8.00 3.76 -1.59
C THR A 331 -9.49 4.10 -1.51
N PRO A 332 -10.05 4.33 -0.30
CA PRO A 332 -11.46 4.69 -0.15
C PRO A 332 -11.86 6.01 -0.84
N ASN A 333 -10.91 6.94 -1.00
CA ASN A 333 -11.11 8.29 -1.55
C ASN A 333 -9.93 8.68 -2.48
N PRO A 334 -9.83 8.08 -3.68
CA PRO A 334 -8.78 8.41 -4.63
C PRO A 334 -9.03 9.79 -5.24
N ILE A 335 -7.96 10.53 -5.51
CA ILE A 335 -8.00 11.76 -6.30
C ILE A 335 -7.82 11.36 -7.76
N ILE A 336 -8.64 11.89 -8.65
CA ILE A 336 -8.51 11.65 -10.09
C ILE A 336 -7.54 12.69 -10.65
N GLY A 337 -6.43 12.23 -11.25
CA GLY A 337 -5.47 13.09 -11.96
C GLY A 337 -5.85 13.26 -13.42
N GLY A 338 -5.30 14.28 -14.08
CA GLY A 338 -5.56 14.57 -15.49
C GLY A 338 -6.84 15.35 -15.76
N GLU A 339 -7.30 16.17 -14.81
CA GLU A 339 -8.54 16.96 -14.93
C GLU A 339 -8.43 18.08 -16.00
N THR A 340 -9.36 18.09 -16.95
CA THR A 340 -9.43 19.02 -18.09
C THR A 340 -10.51 20.08 -17.92
N VAL A 341 -10.43 21.19 -18.69
CA VAL A 341 -11.46 22.26 -18.70
C VAL A 341 -12.84 21.73 -19.10
N ASN A 342 -12.86 20.93 -20.16
CA ASN A 342 -14.07 20.33 -20.69
C ASN A 342 -14.11 18.87 -20.28
N ASP A 343 -15.23 18.46 -19.68
CA ASP A 343 -15.56 17.05 -19.51
C ASP A 343 -16.11 16.52 -20.84
N VAL A 344 -15.21 16.05 -21.70
CA VAL A 344 -15.54 15.52 -23.03
C VAL A 344 -15.85 14.01 -22.98
N MET A 345 -15.68 13.36 -21.82
CA MET A 345 -15.86 11.91 -21.71
C MET A 345 -17.33 11.53 -21.92
N ASP A 346 -17.56 10.62 -22.87
CA ASP A 346 -18.90 10.14 -23.21
C ASP A 346 -19.67 9.61 -21.98
N LYS A 347 -21.00 9.80 -21.98
CA LYS A 347 -21.86 9.47 -20.83
C LYS A 347 -21.84 8.00 -20.46
N GLU A 348 -21.76 7.10 -21.45
CA GLU A 348 -21.71 5.65 -21.22
C GLU A 348 -20.31 5.22 -20.73
N VAL A 349 -19.24 5.84 -21.25
CA VAL A 349 -17.88 5.68 -20.71
C VAL A 349 -17.83 6.12 -19.25
N ARG A 350 -18.38 7.29 -18.93
CA ARG A 350 -18.41 7.85 -17.57
C ARG A 350 -19.22 6.99 -16.60
N ARG A 351 -20.43 6.56 -16.99
CA ARG A 351 -21.24 5.60 -16.20
C ARG A 351 -20.44 4.34 -15.88
N ARG A 352 -19.77 3.76 -16.87
CA ARG A 352 -18.96 2.54 -16.71
C ARG A 352 -17.70 2.75 -15.87
N PHE A 353 -17.09 3.94 -15.94
CA PHE A 353 -15.98 4.35 -15.09
C PHE A 353 -16.41 4.42 -13.62
N ASP A 354 -17.50 5.17 -13.34
CA ASP A 354 -18.03 5.38 -12.00
C ASP A 354 -18.50 4.08 -11.34
N GLU A 355 -19.15 3.19 -12.10
CA GLU A 355 -19.56 1.86 -11.64
C GLU A 355 -18.35 0.99 -11.24
N LYS A 356 -17.30 0.95 -12.08
CA LYS A 356 -16.08 0.19 -11.77
C LYS A 356 -15.33 0.74 -10.58
N LEU A 357 -15.21 2.07 -10.49
CA LEU A 357 -14.52 2.73 -9.38
C LEU A 357 -15.29 2.55 -8.07
N THR A 358 -16.63 2.64 -8.10
CA THR A 358 -17.49 2.43 -6.93
C THR A 358 -17.44 0.98 -6.46
N SER A 359 -17.56 0.00 -7.36
CA SER A 359 -17.45 -1.42 -7.03
C SER A 359 -16.13 -1.75 -6.32
N LEU A 360 -15.00 -1.28 -6.86
CA LEU A 360 -13.70 -1.47 -6.23
C LEU A 360 -13.58 -0.79 -4.85
N ARG A 361 -14.19 0.38 -4.66
CA ARG A 361 -14.21 1.08 -3.36
C ARG A 361 -15.02 0.31 -2.32
N GLU A 362 -16.13 -0.34 -2.69
CA GLU A 362 -16.89 -1.17 -1.74
C GLU A 362 -16.13 -2.45 -1.35
N ILE A 363 -15.52 -3.15 -2.32
CA ILE A 363 -14.66 -4.32 -2.05
C ILE A 363 -13.55 -3.95 -1.04
N ARG A 364 -12.91 -2.78 -1.22
CA ARG A 364 -11.84 -2.25 -0.34
C ARG A 364 -12.32 -1.61 0.97
N LYS A 365 -13.63 -1.48 1.19
CA LYS A 365 -14.21 -1.14 2.51
C LYS A 365 -14.53 -2.40 3.31
N LEU A 366 -14.95 -3.46 2.63
CA LEU A 366 -15.30 -4.73 3.25
C LEU A 366 -14.06 -5.58 3.54
N ASP A 367 -13.01 -5.44 2.71
CA ASP A 367 -11.75 -6.18 2.69
C ASP A 367 -11.99 -7.71 2.77
N MET A 368 -12.90 -8.21 1.93
CA MET A 368 -13.21 -9.64 1.83
C MET A 368 -12.26 -10.31 0.84
N THR A 369 -11.55 -11.33 1.31
CA THR A 369 -10.49 -12.06 0.60
C THR A 369 -11.00 -12.62 -0.71
N LEU A 370 -12.19 -13.23 -0.73
CA LEU A 370 -12.76 -13.85 -1.92
C LEU A 370 -13.16 -12.83 -3.00
N GLU A 371 -13.61 -11.64 -2.62
CA GLU A 371 -13.86 -10.54 -3.56
C GLU A 371 -12.56 -9.98 -4.13
N ILE A 372 -11.54 -9.79 -3.29
CA ILE A 372 -10.19 -9.39 -3.70
C ILE A 372 -9.59 -10.40 -4.70
N LEU A 373 -9.71 -11.70 -4.43
CA LEU A 373 -9.28 -12.76 -5.36
C LEU A 373 -10.13 -12.80 -6.64
N SER A 374 -11.42 -12.44 -6.57
CA SER A 374 -12.28 -12.25 -7.74
C SER A 374 -11.82 -11.09 -8.64
N GLU A 375 -11.38 -9.99 -8.06
CA GLU A 375 -10.82 -8.88 -8.82
C GLU A 375 -9.43 -9.23 -9.39
N MET A 376 -8.59 -9.94 -8.63
CA MET A 376 -7.27 -10.38 -9.13
C MET A 376 -7.37 -11.36 -10.30
N ARG A 377 -8.38 -12.24 -10.33
CA ARG A 377 -8.69 -13.15 -11.47
C ARG A 377 -8.77 -12.44 -12.82
N ASN A 378 -9.34 -11.24 -12.85
CA ASN A 378 -9.56 -10.46 -14.08
C ASN A 378 -8.42 -9.47 -14.41
N ARG A 379 -7.32 -9.50 -13.65
CA ARG A 379 -6.18 -8.58 -13.79
C ARG A 379 -4.95 -9.23 -14.41
N VAL A 380 -4.18 -8.42 -15.12
CA VAL A 380 -2.99 -8.78 -15.90
C VAL A 380 -1.75 -8.18 -15.24
N SER A 381 -0.66 -8.92 -15.32
CA SER A 381 0.69 -8.52 -14.89
C SER A 381 1.71 -8.76 -16.01
N THR A 382 2.90 -8.18 -15.88
CA THR A 382 4.03 -8.52 -16.78
C THR A 382 4.74 -9.77 -16.30
N LYS A 383 4.98 -9.92 -14.99
CA LYS A 383 5.46 -11.16 -14.38
C LYS A 383 4.27 -11.88 -13.73
N PRO A 384 4.10 -13.20 -13.92
CA PRO A 384 2.98 -13.93 -13.30
C PRO A 384 2.93 -13.73 -11.76
N LEU A 385 4.09 -13.85 -11.10
CA LEU A 385 4.29 -13.63 -9.66
C LEU A 385 3.68 -12.33 -9.11
N ASP A 386 3.67 -11.24 -9.88
CA ASP A 386 3.10 -9.95 -9.48
C ASP A 386 1.63 -10.03 -9.07
N ARG A 387 0.88 -11.04 -9.54
CA ARG A 387 -0.52 -11.26 -9.15
C ARG A 387 -0.63 -11.74 -7.70
N VAL A 388 0.36 -12.49 -7.22
CA VAL A 388 0.45 -12.91 -5.82
C VAL A 388 1.05 -11.79 -4.97
N ALA A 389 2.15 -11.17 -5.42
CA ALA A 389 2.77 -10.05 -4.71
C ALA A 389 1.82 -8.84 -4.55
N GLY A 390 0.95 -8.59 -5.54
CA GLY A 390 -0.10 -7.56 -5.48
C GLY A 390 -1.21 -7.83 -4.45
N LEU A 391 -1.28 -9.01 -3.85
CA LEU A 391 -2.27 -9.37 -2.81
C LEU A 391 -1.77 -9.14 -1.38
N VAL A 392 -0.47 -9.00 -1.15
CA VAL A 392 0.17 -8.96 0.19
C VAL A 392 -0.52 -7.98 1.15
N TYR A 393 -0.63 -6.70 0.78
CA TYR A 393 -1.27 -5.68 1.63
C TYR A 393 -2.81 -5.76 1.65
N LEU A 394 -3.41 -6.54 0.75
CA LEU A 394 -4.85 -6.76 0.67
C LEU A 394 -5.29 -7.84 1.66
N VAL A 395 -4.50 -8.91 1.81
CA VAL A 395 -4.81 -10.06 2.68
C VAL A 395 -4.19 -9.96 4.09
N MET A 396 -3.68 -8.76 4.44
CA MET A 396 -3.32 -8.32 5.80
C MET A 396 -2.33 -9.22 6.56
N THR A 397 -1.17 -9.47 5.97
CA THR A 397 -0.14 -10.33 6.57
C THR A 397 0.62 -9.66 7.72
N ASP A 398 0.82 -10.33 8.86
CA ASP A 398 1.69 -9.86 9.96
C ASP A 398 3.19 -9.92 9.60
N SER A 399 3.55 -10.75 8.61
CA SER A 399 4.88 -10.81 7.99
C SER A 399 4.73 -10.92 6.47
N ILE A 400 5.54 -10.23 5.70
CA ILE A 400 5.44 -10.17 4.23
C ILE A 400 6.43 -11.19 3.60
N PRO A 401 6.01 -12.01 2.62
CA PRO A 401 6.95 -12.81 1.82
C PRO A 401 7.93 -11.92 1.04
N ILE A 402 9.21 -12.32 0.94
CA ILE A 402 10.15 -11.61 0.05
C ILE A 402 9.75 -11.75 -1.41
N TYR A 403 10.19 -10.82 -2.26
CA TYR A 403 10.00 -10.92 -3.71
C TYR A 403 11.20 -11.62 -4.36
N ASP A 404 11.09 -12.93 -4.55
CA ASP A 404 12.00 -13.71 -5.38
C ASP A 404 11.45 -13.80 -6.81
N ALA A 405 12.17 -13.22 -7.77
CA ALA A 405 11.74 -13.16 -9.17
C ALA A 405 11.79 -14.52 -9.91
N GLU A 406 12.44 -15.54 -9.34
CA GLU A 406 12.50 -16.91 -9.88
C GLU A 406 11.41 -17.82 -9.30
N GLN A 407 10.72 -17.40 -8.23
CA GLN A 407 9.67 -18.16 -7.57
C GLN A 407 8.42 -18.33 -8.46
N SER A 408 7.83 -19.53 -8.42
CA SER A 408 6.56 -19.79 -9.11
C SER A 408 5.37 -19.14 -8.39
N GLU A 409 4.31 -18.77 -9.12
CA GLU A 409 3.08 -18.25 -8.51
C GLU A 409 2.46 -19.22 -7.49
N ALA A 410 2.60 -20.53 -7.71
CA ALA A 410 2.04 -21.55 -6.82
C ALA A 410 2.79 -21.60 -5.48
N ASP A 411 4.11 -21.53 -5.52
CA ASP A 411 4.94 -21.52 -4.30
C ASP A 411 4.77 -20.19 -3.55
N ALA A 412 4.75 -19.06 -4.27
CA ALA A 412 4.48 -17.74 -3.70
C ALA A 412 3.10 -17.69 -3.02
N TRP A 413 2.09 -18.33 -3.62
CA TRP A 413 0.75 -18.42 -3.04
C TRP A 413 0.71 -19.25 -1.75
N GLU A 414 1.42 -20.38 -1.67
CA GLU A 414 1.51 -21.15 -0.41
C GLU A 414 2.24 -20.37 0.69
N VAL A 415 3.30 -19.63 0.36
CA VAL A 415 3.98 -18.75 1.33
C VAL A 415 3.08 -17.60 1.77
N LEU A 416 2.30 -17.01 0.86
CA LEU A 416 1.29 -15.99 1.19
C LEU A 416 0.17 -16.57 2.07
N MET A 417 -0.31 -17.79 1.78
CA MET A 417 -1.30 -18.50 2.60
C MET A 417 -0.82 -18.75 4.03
N ASP A 418 0.47 -19.02 4.23
CA ASP A 418 1.06 -19.14 5.57
C ASP A 418 1.10 -17.81 6.34
N ALA A 419 1.41 -16.72 5.64
CA ALA A 419 1.52 -15.37 6.18
C ALA A 419 0.18 -14.64 6.39
N MET A 420 -0.89 -15.13 5.74
CA MET A 420 -2.22 -14.48 5.67
C MET A 420 -2.90 -14.35 7.05
N GLU A 421 -3.62 -13.24 7.24
CA GLU A 421 -4.37 -12.95 8.47
C GLU A 421 -5.31 -14.12 8.85
N PRO A 422 -5.41 -14.50 10.13
CA PRO A 422 -6.19 -15.68 10.53
C PRO A 422 -7.67 -15.69 10.11
N ARG A 423 -8.33 -14.54 9.97
CA ARG A 423 -9.73 -14.44 9.50
C ARG A 423 -9.79 -14.58 7.98
N ASN A 424 -8.84 -14.01 7.25
CA ASN A 424 -8.76 -14.15 5.79
C ASN A 424 -8.54 -15.62 5.39
N ARG A 425 -7.70 -16.36 6.13
CA ARG A 425 -7.63 -17.83 6.01
C ARG A 425 -8.93 -18.55 6.38
N ALA A 426 -9.65 -18.07 7.40
CA ALA A 426 -10.94 -18.64 7.77
C ALA A 426 -12.00 -18.43 6.68
N GLU A 427 -11.97 -17.30 5.97
CA GLU A 427 -12.84 -17.02 4.82
C GLU A 427 -12.64 -18.08 3.72
N LEU A 428 -11.38 -18.39 3.39
CA LEU A 428 -11.05 -19.47 2.44
C LEU A 428 -11.53 -20.84 2.96
N LEU A 429 -11.30 -21.16 4.24
CA LEU A 429 -11.75 -22.43 4.83
C LEU A 429 -13.29 -22.64 4.79
N PHE A 430 -14.08 -21.58 4.98
CA PHE A 430 -15.54 -21.69 5.10
C PHE A 430 -16.32 -21.43 3.82
N TYR A 431 -15.76 -20.67 2.87
CA TYR A 431 -16.51 -20.18 1.72
C TYR A 431 -15.87 -20.49 0.36
N TYR A 432 -14.66 -21.05 0.32
CA TYR A 432 -14.12 -21.57 -0.93
C TYR A 432 -14.85 -22.88 -1.32
N PRO A 433 -15.36 -23.02 -2.56
CA PRO A 433 -16.35 -24.05 -2.89
C PRO A 433 -15.78 -25.46 -3.07
N GLU A 434 -14.54 -25.59 -3.55
CA GLU A 434 -13.91 -26.87 -3.89
C GLU A 434 -12.76 -27.22 -2.90
N PRO A 435 -12.52 -28.50 -2.60
CA PRO A 435 -11.37 -28.89 -1.79
C PRO A 435 -10.05 -28.54 -2.52
N GLY A 436 -9.06 -28.18 -1.73
CA GLY A 436 -7.69 -27.94 -2.19
C GLY A 436 -7.09 -29.15 -2.90
N ASN A 437 -6.42 -28.92 -4.04
CA ASN A 437 -5.67 -29.94 -4.77
C ASN A 437 -4.17 -29.97 -4.44
N GLY A 438 -3.70 -29.12 -3.52
CA GLY A 438 -2.33 -29.08 -3.01
C GLY A 438 -2.07 -30.02 -1.83
N LYS A 439 -1.01 -29.75 -1.06
CA LYS A 439 -0.62 -30.55 0.13
C LYS A 439 -1.72 -30.60 1.20
N LYS A 440 -2.47 -29.51 1.36
CA LYS A 440 -3.51 -29.33 2.39
C LYS A 440 -4.86 -29.18 1.73
N SER A 441 -5.75 -30.16 1.89
CA SER A 441 -7.02 -30.25 1.15
C SER A 441 -8.07 -29.18 1.49
N TRP A 442 -7.79 -28.30 2.47
CA TRP A 442 -8.64 -27.14 2.77
C TRP A 442 -8.14 -25.85 2.10
N ARG A 443 -6.88 -25.81 1.64
CA ARG A 443 -6.28 -24.63 1.00
C ARG A 443 -6.51 -24.70 -0.50
N PRO A 444 -7.19 -23.74 -1.14
CA PRO A 444 -7.23 -23.69 -2.58
C PRO A 444 -5.83 -23.38 -3.13
N SER A 445 -5.38 -24.11 -4.15
CA SER A 445 -4.14 -23.74 -4.83
C SER A 445 -4.34 -22.51 -5.70
N TRP A 446 -3.24 -21.84 -6.06
CA TRP A 446 -3.29 -20.69 -6.97
C TRP A 446 -4.08 -21.00 -8.25
N GLN A 447 -3.84 -22.18 -8.85
CA GLN A 447 -4.58 -22.60 -10.05
C GLN A 447 -6.10 -22.62 -9.84
N GLN A 448 -6.58 -23.17 -8.72
CA GLN A 448 -8.02 -23.19 -8.40
C GLN A 448 -8.55 -21.76 -8.20
N VAL A 449 -7.85 -20.94 -7.40
CA VAL A 449 -8.20 -19.53 -7.16
C VAL A 449 -8.34 -18.75 -8.47
N MET A 450 -7.53 -19.06 -9.48
CA MET A 450 -7.54 -18.37 -10.76
C MET A 450 -8.49 -18.97 -11.81
N MET A 451 -8.94 -20.21 -11.67
CA MET A 451 -9.81 -20.89 -12.64
C MET A 451 -11.28 -20.99 -12.20
N ASP A 452 -11.55 -21.15 -10.92
CA ASP A 452 -12.90 -21.39 -10.41
C ASP A 452 -13.74 -20.11 -10.49
N LYS A 453 -14.91 -20.20 -11.13
CA LYS A 453 -15.78 -19.04 -11.41
C LYS A 453 -16.89 -18.86 -10.38
N ASP A 454 -17.34 -19.97 -9.78
CA ASP A 454 -18.54 -20.04 -8.94
C ASP A 454 -18.23 -19.85 -7.44
N ILE A 455 -17.48 -18.80 -7.09
CA ILE A 455 -17.23 -18.45 -5.69
C ILE A 455 -18.49 -17.82 -5.10
N VAL A 456 -19.09 -18.49 -4.12
CA VAL A 456 -20.31 -18.01 -3.44
C VAL A 456 -19.93 -17.02 -2.34
N PHE A 457 -20.16 -15.74 -2.60
CA PHE A 457 -19.94 -14.68 -1.60
C PHE A 457 -20.95 -14.79 -0.46
N CYS A 458 -20.46 -14.86 0.77
CA CYS A 458 -21.31 -14.86 1.96
C CYS A 458 -21.18 -13.52 2.70
N SER A 459 -22.29 -12.77 2.78
CA SER A 459 -22.32 -11.47 3.46
C SER A 459 -22.23 -11.56 5.00
N SER A 460 -22.33 -12.76 5.58
CA SER A 460 -22.11 -12.96 7.01
C SER A 460 -20.63 -13.13 7.32
N ARG A 461 -20.06 -12.18 8.07
CA ARG A 461 -18.73 -12.36 8.66
C ARG A 461 -18.77 -13.46 9.72
N LEU A 462 -18.48 -14.71 9.35
CA LEU A 462 -18.12 -15.72 10.33
C LEU A 462 -16.83 -15.27 11.03
N SER A 463 -16.93 -15.00 12.34
CA SER A 463 -15.80 -14.58 13.19
C SER A 463 -14.84 -15.74 13.51
N GLY A 464 -14.51 -16.55 12.51
CA GLY A 464 -13.50 -17.60 12.58
C GLY A 464 -12.08 -17.04 12.49
N LYS A 465 -11.12 -17.79 13.03
CA LYS A 465 -9.68 -17.57 12.83
C LYS A 465 -9.00 -18.92 12.64
N VAL A 466 -8.31 -19.10 11.52
CA VAL A 466 -7.43 -20.24 11.26
C VAL A 466 -6.01 -19.80 11.61
N TYR A 467 -5.42 -20.48 12.58
CA TYR A 467 -4.07 -20.21 13.05
C TYR A 467 -3.09 -21.24 12.47
N ARG A 468 -1.80 -20.88 12.42
CA ARG A 468 -0.70 -21.77 12.00
C ARG A 468 0.29 -21.93 13.14
N THR A 469 0.90 -23.11 13.25
CA THR A 469 2.02 -23.39 14.14
C THR A 469 3.23 -23.76 13.29
N GLU A 470 4.15 -22.81 13.09
CA GLU A 470 5.20 -22.90 12.06
C GLU A 470 6.09 -24.14 12.21
N GLY A 471 6.58 -24.43 13.42
CA GLY A 471 7.44 -25.58 13.69
C GLY A 471 6.79 -26.96 13.52
N LEU A 472 5.49 -27.02 13.20
CA LEU A 472 4.76 -28.25 12.90
C LEU A 472 4.17 -28.27 11.47
N ASP A 473 4.36 -27.21 10.69
CA ASP A 473 3.62 -26.95 9.42
C ASP A 473 2.10 -27.16 9.55
N ALA A 474 1.53 -26.94 10.74
CA ALA A 474 0.17 -27.36 11.05
C ALA A 474 -0.79 -26.17 11.17
N ASP A 475 -1.99 -26.30 10.62
CA ASP A 475 -3.06 -25.31 10.70
C ASP A 475 -4.15 -25.77 11.68
N TRP A 476 -4.79 -24.86 12.41
CA TRP A 476 -5.87 -25.21 13.34
C TRP A 476 -6.94 -24.12 13.47
N TYR A 477 -8.17 -24.57 13.70
CA TYR A 477 -9.36 -23.72 13.86
C TYR A 477 -10.06 -24.04 15.19
N PRO A 478 -10.19 -23.08 16.13
CA PRO A 478 -10.87 -23.29 17.40
C PRO A 478 -12.38 -23.09 17.25
N GLY A 479 -13.06 -24.07 16.65
CA GLY A 479 -14.52 -24.07 16.58
C GLY A 479 -15.13 -25.46 16.47
N TYR A 480 -16.42 -25.49 16.18
CA TYR A 480 -17.20 -26.72 16.13
C TYR A 480 -16.96 -27.47 14.82
N HIS A 481 -16.84 -28.80 14.90
CA HIS A 481 -16.78 -29.68 13.74
C HIS A 481 -17.94 -30.68 13.78
N ILE A 482 -18.40 -31.09 12.59
CA ILE A 482 -19.42 -32.14 12.44
C ILE A 482 -18.68 -33.49 12.43
N LYS A 483 -18.91 -34.33 13.44
CA LYS A 483 -18.33 -35.69 13.50
C LYS A 483 -18.99 -36.68 12.54
N SER A 484 -20.27 -36.47 12.27
CA SER A 484 -21.12 -37.29 11.42
C SER A 484 -22.37 -36.49 11.05
N GLY A 485 -22.85 -36.60 9.82
CA GLY A 485 -24.10 -35.98 9.37
C GLY A 485 -24.76 -36.77 8.25
N ASP A 486 -26.05 -37.09 8.41
CA ASP A 486 -26.84 -37.79 7.40
C ASP A 486 -27.45 -36.80 6.40
N VAL A 487 -27.00 -36.82 5.15
CA VAL A 487 -27.62 -36.02 4.08
C VAL A 487 -28.79 -36.80 3.48
N ARG A 488 -30.02 -36.36 3.76
CA ARG A 488 -31.27 -36.96 3.22
C ARG A 488 -31.87 -36.05 2.15
N GLY A 489 -32.37 -36.63 1.04
CA GLY A 489 -33.17 -35.92 0.04
C GLY A 489 -32.48 -35.49 -1.26
N LEU A 490 -31.20 -35.82 -1.50
CA LEU A 490 -30.53 -35.56 -2.79
C LEU A 490 -30.90 -36.55 -3.92
N THR A 491 -31.79 -37.50 -3.65
CA THR A 491 -32.04 -38.68 -4.50
C THR A 491 -32.92 -38.41 -5.74
N GLU A 492 -33.72 -37.34 -5.76
CA GLU A 492 -34.75 -37.15 -6.79
C GLU A 492 -34.22 -36.54 -8.12
N ALA A 493 -33.10 -35.80 -8.09
CA ALA A 493 -32.55 -35.16 -9.29
C ALA A 493 -32.04 -36.18 -10.33
N ARG A 494 -31.41 -37.29 -9.89
CA ARG A 494 -30.82 -38.30 -10.79
C ARG A 494 -31.84 -39.14 -11.57
N MET A 495 -33.11 -39.15 -11.18
CA MET A 495 -34.14 -39.94 -11.86
C MET A 495 -34.58 -39.36 -13.21
N ARG A 496 -34.53 -38.03 -13.39
CA ARG A 496 -35.13 -37.38 -14.58
C ARG A 496 -34.30 -37.52 -15.87
N GLU A 497 -32.97 -37.65 -15.78
CA GLU A 497 -32.12 -37.89 -16.95
C GLU A 497 -32.06 -39.38 -17.34
N ALA A 498 -32.08 -40.29 -16.35
CA ALA A 498 -32.10 -41.74 -16.61
C ALA A 498 -33.34 -42.18 -17.43
N SER A 499 -34.48 -41.50 -17.22
CA SER A 499 -35.74 -41.78 -17.91
C SER A 499 -35.73 -41.48 -19.42
N ARG A 500 -34.75 -40.73 -19.94
CA ARG A 500 -34.63 -40.46 -21.39
C ARG A 500 -33.76 -41.48 -22.16
N ARG A 501 -33.13 -42.44 -21.48
CA ARG A 501 -32.21 -43.44 -22.11
C ARG A 501 -32.61 -44.91 -21.91
N ARG A 502 -33.80 -45.21 -21.36
CA ARG A 502 -34.29 -46.59 -21.19
C ARG A 502 -35.67 -46.83 -21.80
N ALA A 503 -35.79 -46.52 -23.09
CA ALA A 503 -36.82 -47.09 -23.97
C ALA A 503 -36.18 -48.15 -24.90
N SER A 504 -35.58 -49.20 -24.31
CA SER A 504 -35.21 -50.45 -25.00
C SER A 504 -34.81 -51.54 -24.01
N HIS A 505 -35.40 -52.73 -24.20
CA HIS A 505 -35.08 -54.03 -23.60
C HIS A 505 -35.34 -54.24 -22.10
N GLN A 506 -36.29 -55.16 -21.85
CA GLN A 506 -36.54 -55.82 -20.57
C GLN A 506 -35.51 -56.92 -20.31
N GLY A 507 -35.27 -57.24 -19.04
CA GLY A 507 -34.52 -58.43 -18.62
C GLY A 507 -34.41 -58.52 -17.11
N ARG A 508 -35.11 -59.47 -16.47
CA ARG A 508 -34.96 -59.79 -15.04
C ARG A 508 -33.60 -60.47 -14.81
N GLN A 509 -32.92 -60.14 -13.71
CA GLN A 509 -32.67 -61.10 -12.62
C GLN A 509 -32.04 -60.44 -11.38
N GLN A 510 -32.05 -61.17 -10.27
CA GLN A 510 -31.60 -60.75 -8.94
C GLN A 510 -30.10 -61.00 -8.76
N GLY A 511 -29.42 -60.21 -7.93
CA GLY A 511 -28.03 -60.48 -7.54
C GLY A 511 -27.37 -59.32 -6.78
N THR A 512 -26.98 -59.61 -5.54
CA THR A 512 -26.07 -58.89 -4.61
C THR A 512 -25.14 -57.80 -5.20
N PRO A 513 -24.97 -56.64 -4.53
CA PRO A 513 -24.10 -55.57 -5.02
C PRO A 513 -22.60 -55.90 -4.86
N TYR A 514 -21.87 -55.87 -5.97
CA TYR A 514 -20.42 -55.75 -6.01
C TYR A 514 -19.98 -54.34 -5.58
N THR A 515 -18.95 -54.24 -4.75
CA THR A 515 -18.16 -53.01 -4.59
C THR A 515 -16.99 -52.99 -5.58
N LYS A 516 -17.06 -52.15 -6.61
CA LYS A 516 -15.87 -51.79 -7.41
C LYS A 516 -15.97 -50.38 -8.01
N ASN A 517 -15.00 -49.55 -7.62
CA ASN A 517 -14.35 -48.41 -8.27
C ASN A 517 -15.03 -47.52 -9.35
N CYS A 518 -14.63 -46.25 -9.26
CA CYS A 518 -14.53 -45.21 -10.30
C CYS A 518 -15.81 -44.47 -10.75
N GLY A 519 -15.68 -43.15 -10.92
CA GLY A 519 -16.62 -42.31 -11.68
C GLY A 519 -17.37 -41.21 -10.92
N ARG A 520 -16.69 -40.09 -10.62
CA ARG A 520 -17.31 -38.75 -10.54
C ARG A 520 -17.90 -38.36 -11.92
N PRO A 521 -18.77 -37.32 -12.10
CA PRO A 521 -18.90 -36.13 -11.24
C PRO A 521 -20.33 -35.52 -11.02
N CYS A 522 -20.32 -34.37 -10.31
CA CYS A 522 -21.23 -33.19 -10.37
C CYS A 522 -22.50 -33.03 -9.47
N ILE A 523 -22.33 -32.20 -8.42
CA ILE A 523 -23.08 -31.01 -7.88
C ILE A 523 -24.58 -30.84 -8.23
N PRO A 524 -25.47 -30.48 -7.24
CA PRO A 524 -25.85 -29.06 -7.06
C PRO A 524 -26.19 -28.58 -5.62
N ASN A 525 -25.92 -27.28 -5.36
CA ASN A 525 -26.57 -26.30 -4.46
C ASN A 525 -26.95 -26.64 -3.00
N THR A 526 -26.16 -26.06 -2.08
CA THR A 526 -26.52 -25.27 -0.88
C THR A 526 -27.77 -25.65 -0.05
N ARG A 527 -27.55 -26.19 1.16
CA ARG A 527 -28.46 -26.05 2.33
C ARG A 527 -27.68 -26.05 3.65
N TRP A 528 -27.95 -25.05 4.50
CA TRP A 528 -27.51 -25.03 5.91
C TRP A 528 -28.38 -25.96 6.76
N VAL A 529 -27.79 -26.65 7.75
CA VAL A 529 -28.54 -27.38 8.79
C VAL A 529 -27.87 -27.20 10.16
N VAL A 530 -28.69 -26.94 11.18
CA VAL A 530 -28.29 -26.69 12.58
C VAL A 530 -28.08 -27.99 13.34
N TYR A 531 -26.95 -28.16 14.07
CA TYR A 531 -26.77 -29.28 15.02
C TYR A 531 -25.95 -28.94 16.28
N THR A 532 -26.20 -29.73 17.33
CA THR A 532 -25.82 -29.51 18.73
C THR A 532 -24.45 -30.10 19.13
N HIS A 533 -23.85 -29.56 20.20
CA HIS A 533 -22.42 -29.68 20.49
C HIS A 533 -22.01 -30.79 21.49
N ARG A 534 -20.77 -31.30 21.34
CA ARG A 534 -19.90 -31.76 22.45
C ARG A 534 -18.41 -31.67 22.07
N LEU A 535 -17.56 -31.30 23.04
CA LEU A 535 -16.27 -30.60 22.85
C LEU A 535 -15.02 -31.51 22.77
N ARG A 536 -14.04 -31.12 21.93
CA ARG A 536 -12.56 -31.10 22.17
C ARG A 536 -11.83 -30.44 20.97
N ARG A 537 -10.65 -29.83 21.21
CA ARG A 537 -9.78 -29.17 20.19
C ARG A 537 -9.08 -30.21 19.29
N GLN A 538 -8.75 -29.85 18.05
CA GLN A 538 -7.87 -30.65 17.18
C GLN A 538 -7.11 -29.77 16.16
N VAL A 539 -6.05 -30.35 15.59
CA VAL A 539 -5.12 -29.79 14.60
C VAL A 539 -5.40 -30.43 13.22
N PHE A 540 -5.24 -29.67 12.14
CA PHE A 540 -5.25 -30.18 10.77
C PHE A 540 -3.82 -30.31 10.24
N ASN A 541 -3.52 -31.48 9.66
CA ASN A 541 -2.33 -31.74 8.86
C ASN A 541 -2.68 -31.56 7.37
#